data_AF-T0Y8C2-F1
#
_entry.id   AF-T0Y8C2-F1
#
_cell.length_a   1.000
_cell.length_b   1.000
_cell.length_c   1.000
_cell.angle_alpha   90.00
_cell.angle_beta   90.00
_cell.angle_gamma   90.00
#
_symmetry.space_group_name_H-M   'P 1'
#
loop_
_entity.id
_entity.type
_entity.pdbx_description
1 polymer ?
#
loop_
_entity_poly.entity_id
_entity_poly.type
_entity_poly.pdbx_seq_one_letter_code
_entity_poly.pdbx_strand_id
1 'polypeptide(L)'
;MAPETNNTDSSEIKASAGQASTPGLLAKALSYLQTKPNPSGYTSAQLAGCNINRYVILITDGLPTMDASGGNWPPLGSLSAAGFGVSATFDPTTGALTTTNDQALTDTISAITALNTAGIKTFVVGLGAAVNPSLNNVAAQTLNAMAVAGGTYSPTLNTPPINVGYGTGTLPAGYLAATS
;
A
#
# COMPACT_ATOMS: atom_id res chain seq x y z
N MET A 1 -17.32 -18.16 -6.89
CA MET A 1 -15.88 -18.23 -6.55
C MET A 1 -15.73 -19.19 -5.38
N ALA A 2 -14.75 -20.09 -5.40
CA ALA A 2 -14.47 -20.96 -4.27
C ALA A 2 -13.66 -20.18 -3.20
N PRO A 3 -13.83 -20.47 -1.91
CA PRO A 3 -13.00 -19.89 -0.85
C PRO A 3 -11.51 -20.21 -1.05
N GLU A 4 -10.61 -19.33 -0.63
CA GLU A 4 -9.17 -19.59 -0.65
C GLU A 4 -8.81 -20.83 0.19
N THR A 5 -7.96 -21.71 -0.34
CA THR A 5 -7.56 -22.92 0.37
C THR A 5 -6.46 -22.62 1.39
N ASN A 6 -6.29 -23.48 2.40
CA ASN A 6 -5.17 -23.38 3.34
C ASN A 6 -3.85 -24.00 2.81
N ASN A 7 -3.78 -24.37 1.52
CA ASN A 7 -2.60 -25.00 0.92
C ASN A 7 -1.56 -23.97 0.48
N THR A 8 -0.43 -23.85 1.20
CA THR A 8 0.66 -22.89 0.93
C THR A 8 1.22 -22.93 -0.49
N ASP A 9 1.08 -24.05 -1.21
CA ASP A 9 1.65 -24.26 -2.54
C ASP A 9 0.69 -23.88 -3.67
N SER A 10 -0.55 -23.48 -3.35
CA SER A 10 -1.49 -23.01 -4.37
C SER A 10 -1.13 -21.61 -4.88
N SER A 11 -1.51 -21.29 -6.12
CA SER A 11 -1.38 -19.96 -6.70
C SER A 11 -2.43 -18.94 -6.22
N GLU A 12 -3.28 -19.31 -5.27
CA GLU A 12 -4.32 -18.44 -4.71
C GLU A 12 -3.71 -17.31 -3.87
N ILE A 13 -4.35 -16.15 -3.86
CA ILE A 13 -4.06 -15.08 -2.90
C ILE A 13 -4.60 -15.55 -1.55
N LYS A 14 -3.76 -15.62 -0.52
CA LYS A 14 -4.11 -16.12 0.81
C LYS A 14 -4.09 -15.01 1.85
N ALA A 15 -5.02 -15.07 2.79
CA ALA A 15 -4.92 -14.33 4.04
C ALA A 15 -3.91 -15.03 4.97
N SER A 16 -2.83 -14.34 5.34
CA SER A 16 -1.92 -14.77 6.41
C SER A 16 -2.39 -14.14 7.73
N ALA A 17 -2.94 -14.94 8.64
CA ALA A 17 -3.61 -14.46 9.86
C ALA A 17 -2.65 -14.05 11.00
N GLY A 18 -1.37 -13.77 10.71
CA GLY A 18 -0.40 -13.38 11.73
C GLY A 18 0.61 -12.32 11.30
N GLN A 19 0.91 -12.23 10.01
CA GLN A 19 1.94 -11.33 9.50
C GLN A 19 1.53 -10.73 8.15
N ALA A 20 1.71 -9.42 8.00
CA ALA A 20 1.48 -8.69 6.77
C ALA A 20 2.75 -8.68 5.91
N SER A 21 2.84 -9.62 4.96
CA SER A 21 3.92 -9.70 3.96
C SER A 21 3.69 -8.70 2.80
N THR A 22 3.39 -7.45 3.14
CA THR A 22 3.09 -6.36 2.19
C THR A 22 4.16 -6.21 1.10
N PRO A 23 5.48 -6.30 1.39
CA PRO A 23 6.51 -6.23 0.35
C PRO A 23 6.34 -7.32 -0.72
N GLY A 24 6.14 -8.57 -0.29
CA GLY A 24 5.99 -9.72 -1.20
C GLY A 24 4.71 -9.64 -2.04
N LEU A 25 3.61 -9.15 -1.47
CA LEU A 25 2.36 -8.90 -2.19
C LEU A 25 2.57 -7.88 -3.32
N LEU A 26 3.21 -6.75 -3.02
CA LEU A 26 3.46 -5.68 -3.98
C LEU A 26 4.47 -6.09 -5.06
N ALA A 27 5.51 -6.85 -4.70
CA ALA A 27 6.44 -7.44 -5.66
C ALA A 27 5.73 -8.37 -6.64
N LYS A 28 4.82 -9.23 -6.16
CA LYS A 28 3.98 -10.07 -7.03
C LYS A 28 3.05 -9.23 -7.91
N ALA A 29 2.50 -8.14 -7.40
CA ALA A 29 1.68 -7.21 -8.19
C ALA A 29 2.47 -6.60 -9.35
N LEU A 30 3.73 -6.19 -9.11
CA LEU A 30 4.63 -5.70 -10.15
C LEU A 30 4.84 -6.75 -11.25
N SER A 31 5.28 -7.96 -10.87
CA SER A 31 5.51 -9.05 -11.83
C SER A 31 4.24 -9.40 -12.61
N TYR A 32 3.08 -9.43 -11.93
CA TYR A 32 1.80 -9.68 -12.57
C TYR A 32 1.49 -8.60 -13.60
N LEU A 33 1.53 -7.31 -13.22
CA LEU A 33 1.13 -6.20 -14.08
C LEU A 33 2.08 -5.97 -15.26
N GLN A 34 3.37 -6.28 -15.12
CA GLN A 34 4.34 -6.20 -16.22
C GLN A 34 4.05 -7.22 -17.34
N THR A 35 3.45 -8.36 -17.01
CA THR A 35 3.12 -9.42 -17.98
C THR A 35 1.72 -9.27 -18.59
N LYS A 36 0.91 -8.33 -18.11
CA LYS A 36 -0.46 -8.15 -18.63
C LYS A 36 -0.42 -7.51 -20.02
N PRO A 37 -1.12 -8.10 -21.01
CA PRO A 37 -1.31 -7.44 -22.30
C PRO A 37 -2.14 -6.16 -22.13
N ASN A 38 -2.16 -5.33 -23.16
CA ASN A 38 -3.08 -4.21 -23.24
C ASN A 38 -4.54 -4.72 -23.16
N PRO A 39 -5.50 -3.88 -22.72
CA PRO A 39 -6.90 -4.27 -22.61
C PRO A 39 -7.42 -4.91 -23.89
N SER A 40 -8.02 -6.09 -23.76
CA SER A 40 -8.69 -6.76 -24.89
C SER A 40 -9.93 -5.98 -25.31
N GLY A 41 -10.30 -6.07 -26.59
CA GLY A 41 -11.44 -5.35 -27.15
C GLY A 41 -11.10 -3.99 -27.77
N TYR A 42 -9.84 -3.56 -27.71
CA TYR A 42 -9.33 -2.40 -28.46
C TYR A 42 -8.34 -2.84 -29.53
N THR A 43 -8.52 -2.34 -30.74
CA THR A 43 -7.55 -2.50 -31.84
C THR A 43 -6.30 -1.69 -31.59
N SER A 44 -5.16 -2.08 -32.17
CA SER A 44 -3.91 -1.31 -32.07
C SER A 44 -4.05 0.14 -32.57
N ALA A 45 -4.99 0.40 -33.50
CA ALA A 45 -5.31 1.74 -33.96
C ALA A 45 -6.08 2.56 -32.90
N GLN A 46 -7.00 1.94 -32.15
CA GLN A 46 -7.69 2.60 -31.04
C GLN A 46 -6.75 2.88 -29.85
N LEU A 47 -5.69 2.10 -29.71
CA LEU A 47 -4.66 2.31 -28.69
C LEU A 47 -3.52 3.22 -29.17
N ALA A 48 -3.51 3.64 -30.43
CA ALA A 48 -2.46 4.50 -30.97
C ALA A 48 -2.49 5.87 -30.29
N GLY A 49 -1.43 6.21 -29.55
CA GLY A 49 -1.35 7.46 -28.78
C GLY A 49 -2.01 7.42 -27.39
N CYS A 50 -2.60 6.29 -26.98
CA CYS A 50 -3.13 6.11 -25.63
C CYS A 50 -2.04 5.63 -24.67
N ASN A 51 -1.76 6.40 -23.62
CA ASN A 51 -0.95 5.93 -22.50
C ASN A 51 -1.80 4.99 -21.64
N ILE A 52 -1.55 3.69 -21.72
CA ILE A 52 -2.20 2.71 -20.85
C ILE A 52 -1.63 2.84 -19.44
N ASN A 53 -2.40 3.42 -18.54
CA ASN A 53 -2.04 3.51 -17.14
C ASN A 53 -2.46 2.24 -16.40
N ARG A 54 -1.60 1.78 -15.49
CA ARG A 54 -1.87 0.66 -14.58
C ARG A 54 -1.79 1.18 -13.15
N TYR A 55 -2.62 0.64 -12.28
CA TYR A 55 -2.74 1.08 -10.90
C TYR A 55 -2.78 -0.13 -9.97
N VAL A 56 -2.22 0.05 -8.77
CA VAL A 56 -2.42 -0.84 -7.62
C VAL A 56 -3.27 -0.09 -6.60
N ILE A 57 -4.26 -0.78 -6.03
CA ILE A 57 -4.98 -0.30 -4.84
C ILE A 57 -4.66 -1.28 -3.72
N LEU A 58 -3.83 -0.84 -2.78
CA LEU A 58 -3.50 -1.59 -1.58
C LEU A 58 -4.54 -1.26 -0.52
N ILE A 59 -5.39 -2.24 -0.22
CA ILE A 59 -6.34 -2.18 0.89
C ILE A 59 -5.73 -2.96 2.06
N THR A 60 -5.54 -2.32 3.20
CA THR A 60 -4.87 -2.91 4.36
C THR A 60 -5.58 -2.51 5.66
N ASP A 61 -5.68 -3.43 6.60
CA ASP A 61 -6.20 -3.20 7.96
C ASP A 61 -5.09 -2.95 8.99
N GLY A 62 -3.83 -2.99 8.54
CA GLY A 62 -2.65 -2.84 9.39
C GLY A 62 -1.42 -2.38 8.64
N LEU A 63 -0.28 -2.40 9.35
CA LEU A 63 1.03 -2.03 8.83
C LEU A 63 1.79 -3.26 8.33
N PRO A 64 2.83 -3.10 7.50
CA PRO A 64 3.77 -4.18 7.22
C PRO A 64 4.36 -4.74 8.52
N THR A 65 4.35 -6.06 8.65
CA THR A 65 4.94 -6.75 9.82
C THR A 65 5.85 -7.90 9.39
N MET A 66 6.05 -8.10 8.08
CA MET A 66 6.99 -9.09 7.57
C MET A 66 7.82 -8.51 6.43
N ASP A 67 9.13 -8.67 6.55
CA ASP A 67 10.09 -8.25 5.53
C ASP A 67 10.12 -9.21 4.34
N ALA A 68 10.84 -8.85 3.29
CA ALA A 68 10.95 -9.66 2.07
C ALA A 68 11.71 -10.99 2.29
N SER A 69 12.43 -11.13 3.40
CA SER A 69 13.14 -12.35 3.80
C SER A 69 12.31 -13.25 4.74
N GLY A 70 11.09 -12.85 5.08
CA GLY A 70 10.20 -13.58 5.99
C GLY A 70 10.45 -13.31 7.48
N GLY A 71 11.27 -12.30 7.82
CA GLY A 71 11.47 -11.84 9.19
C GLY A 71 10.24 -11.11 9.72
N ASN A 72 9.92 -11.31 11.00
CA ASN A 72 8.77 -10.69 11.67
C ASN A 72 9.16 -9.38 12.36
N TRP A 73 8.34 -8.36 12.15
CA TRP A 73 8.53 -7.00 12.63
C TRP A 73 7.29 -6.54 13.41
N PRO A 74 7.45 -5.92 14.58
CA PRO A 74 6.30 -5.39 15.31
C PRO A 74 5.66 -4.23 14.52
N PRO A 75 4.33 -4.07 14.55
CA PRO A 75 3.69 -2.92 13.90
C PRO A 75 4.23 -1.60 14.46
N LEU A 76 4.68 -0.69 13.60
CA LEU A 76 5.13 0.64 14.00
C LEU A 76 4.06 1.38 14.83
N GLY A 77 4.52 2.07 15.88
CA GLY A 77 3.64 2.77 16.84
C GLY A 77 2.99 1.87 17.90
N SER A 78 3.19 0.54 17.84
CA SER A 78 2.71 -0.38 18.89
C SER A 78 3.64 -0.41 20.12
N LEU A 79 3.12 -0.91 21.25
CA LEU A 79 3.93 -1.19 22.44
C LEU A 79 5.06 -2.20 22.17
N SER A 80 4.81 -3.18 21.29
CA SER A 80 5.83 -4.14 20.87
C SER A 80 6.96 -3.43 20.10
N ALA A 81 6.64 -2.52 19.19
CA ALA A 81 7.65 -1.75 18.47
C ALA A 81 8.53 -0.92 19.43
N ALA A 82 7.92 -0.29 20.44
CA ALA A 82 8.67 0.41 21.48
C ALA A 82 9.59 -0.55 22.27
N GLY A 83 9.12 -1.74 22.64
CA GLY A 83 9.90 -2.74 23.38
C GLY A 83 11.10 -3.28 22.60
N PHE A 84 11.02 -3.34 21.26
CA PHE A 84 12.11 -3.76 20.38
C PHE A 84 12.92 -2.58 19.80
N GLY A 85 12.63 -1.34 20.19
CA GLY A 85 13.31 -0.15 19.68
C GLY A 85 13.07 0.12 18.19
N VAL A 86 11.96 -0.38 17.63
CA VAL A 86 11.57 -0.19 16.23
C VAL A 86 10.89 1.18 16.07
N SER A 87 11.36 1.98 15.13
CA SER A 87 10.94 3.36 14.94
C SER A 87 11.11 3.82 13.50
N ALA A 88 10.34 4.86 13.14
CA ALA A 88 10.43 5.55 11.86
C ALA A 88 10.24 7.05 12.06
N THR A 89 10.85 7.85 11.19
CA THR A 89 10.64 9.30 11.10
C THR A 89 10.08 9.65 9.74
N PHE A 90 9.20 10.65 9.71
CA PHE A 90 8.50 11.07 8.51
C PHE A 90 8.73 12.56 8.29
N ASP A 91 8.89 12.95 7.03
CA ASP A 91 9.02 14.34 6.63
C ASP A 91 7.69 15.06 6.90
N PRO A 92 7.67 16.14 7.69
CA PRO A 92 6.43 16.79 8.12
C PRO A 92 5.73 17.56 7.00
N THR A 93 6.43 17.85 5.90
CA THR A 93 5.90 18.64 4.78
C THR A 93 5.33 17.71 3.71
N THR A 94 6.06 16.65 3.39
CA THR A 94 5.74 15.73 2.28
C THR A 94 5.05 14.46 2.74
N GLY A 95 5.18 14.09 4.03
CA GLY A 95 4.72 12.81 4.56
C GLY A 95 5.60 11.62 4.15
N ALA A 96 6.72 11.86 3.46
CA ALA A 96 7.64 10.80 3.03
C ALA A 96 8.34 10.14 4.24
N LEU A 97 8.69 8.87 4.10
CA LEU A 97 9.59 8.21 5.05
C LEU A 97 10.99 8.85 4.97
N THR A 98 11.57 9.25 6.09
CA THR A 98 12.93 9.83 6.16
C THR A 98 13.94 8.80 6.64
N THR A 99 13.72 8.22 7.82
CA THR A 99 14.54 7.14 8.36
C THR A 99 13.68 6.10 9.06
N THR A 100 14.13 4.86 9.08
CA THR A 100 13.52 3.78 9.86
C THR A 100 14.54 2.69 10.13
N ASN A 101 14.36 1.94 11.21
CA ASN A 101 15.03 0.66 11.42
C ASN A 101 14.08 -0.54 11.24
N ASP A 102 12.84 -0.31 10.81
CA ASP A 102 11.87 -1.34 10.44
C ASP A 102 12.15 -1.84 9.01
N GLN A 103 12.64 -3.08 8.89
CA GLN A 103 12.91 -3.68 7.58
C GLN A 103 11.62 -4.01 6.81
N ALA A 104 10.53 -4.37 7.49
CA ALA A 104 9.26 -4.63 6.81
C ALA A 104 8.71 -3.36 6.15
N LEU A 105 8.82 -2.21 6.82
CA LEU A 105 8.49 -0.91 6.20
C LEU A 105 9.46 -0.56 5.08
N THR A 106 10.77 -0.74 5.29
CA THR A 106 11.81 -0.46 4.28
C THR A 106 11.55 -1.22 2.98
N ASP A 107 11.30 -2.52 3.08
CA ASP A 107 11.02 -3.38 1.93
C ASP A 107 9.69 -3.04 1.26
N THR A 108 8.69 -2.64 2.05
CA THR A 108 7.39 -2.19 1.52
C THR A 108 7.56 -0.93 0.70
N ILE A 109 8.25 0.09 1.22
CA ILE A 109 8.51 1.34 0.49
C ILE A 109 9.33 1.07 -0.78
N SER A 110 10.31 0.16 -0.72
CA SER A 110 11.08 -0.27 -1.89
C SER A 110 10.18 -0.90 -2.97
N ALA A 111 9.30 -1.83 -2.59
CA ALA A 111 8.37 -2.49 -3.51
C ALA A 111 7.36 -1.51 -4.14
N ILE A 112 6.83 -0.57 -3.35
CA ILE A 112 5.95 0.50 -3.86
C ILE A 112 6.71 1.42 -4.83
N THR A 113 7.96 1.78 -4.49
CA THR A 113 8.79 2.63 -5.34
C THR A 113 9.11 1.95 -6.67
N ALA A 114 9.31 0.63 -6.66
CA ALA A 114 9.50 -0.16 -7.87
C ALA A 114 8.25 -0.16 -8.78
N LEU A 115 7.05 -0.28 -8.19
CA LEU A 115 5.79 -0.10 -8.92
C LEU A 115 5.70 1.29 -9.55
N ASN A 116 5.96 2.35 -8.77
CA ASN A 116 5.90 3.73 -9.26
C ASN A 116 6.92 3.99 -10.38
N THR A 117 8.14 3.46 -10.24
CA THR A 117 9.20 3.52 -11.27
C THR A 117 8.77 2.82 -12.56
N ALA A 118 7.99 1.74 -12.48
CA ALA A 118 7.41 1.05 -13.61
C ALA A 118 6.16 1.76 -14.21
N GLY A 119 5.83 2.97 -13.74
CA GLY A 119 4.64 3.71 -14.17
C GLY A 119 3.34 3.22 -13.54
N ILE A 120 3.41 2.38 -12.50
CA ILE A 120 2.26 1.81 -11.80
C ILE A 120 2.05 2.56 -10.50
N LYS A 121 1.08 3.47 -10.46
CA LYS A 121 0.78 4.22 -9.24
C LYS A 121 0.08 3.33 -8.21
N THR A 122 0.41 3.52 -6.93
CA THR A 122 -0.14 2.73 -5.82
C THR A 122 -0.98 3.61 -4.91
N PHE A 123 -2.29 3.36 -4.83
CA PHE A 123 -3.20 3.97 -3.86
C PHE A 123 -3.23 3.12 -2.59
N VAL A 124 -3.14 3.76 -1.42
CA VAL A 124 -3.17 3.08 -0.12
C VAL A 124 -4.46 3.41 0.60
N VAL A 125 -5.18 2.38 1.02
CA VAL A 125 -6.46 2.46 1.74
C VAL A 125 -6.31 1.72 3.06
N GLY A 126 -6.35 2.47 4.16
CA GLY A 126 -6.33 1.93 5.51
C GLY A 126 -7.73 1.62 6.01
N LEU A 127 -7.95 0.46 6.62
CA LEU A 127 -9.23 0.05 7.20
C LEU A 127 -9.09 -0.21 8.70
N GLY A 128 -9.99 0.37 9.50
CA GLY A 128 -10.13 0.02 10.91
C GLY A 128 -9.21 0.74 11.90
N ALA A 129 -9.32 0.34 13.18
CA ALA A 129 -8.80 1.13 14.31
C ALA A 129 -7.27 1.17 14.39
N ALA A 130 -6.59 0.10 13.96
CA ALA A 130 -5.13 -0.02 14.02
C ALA A 130 -4.39 1.04 13.18
N VAL A 131 -5.08 1.59 12.17
CA VAL A 131 -4.56 2.61 11.26
C VAL A 131 -5.32 3.94 11.36
N ASN A 132 -6.20 4.10 12.36
CA ASN A 132 -6.95 5.34 12.59
C ASN A 132 -6.02 6.41 13.19
N PRO A 133 -5.85 7.60 12.56
CA PRO A 133 -4.95 8.65 13.03
C PRO A 133 -5.27 9.18 14.43
N SER A 134 -6.52 9.06 14.89
CA SER A 134 -6.94 9.48 16.23
C SER A 134 -6.53 8.48 17.32
N LEU A 135 -6.15 7.26 16.94
CA LEU A 135 -5.77 6.16 17.84
C LEU A 135 -4.30 5.77 17.67
N ASN A 136 -3.78 5.83 16.45
CA ASN A 136 -2.39 5.54 16.10
C ASN A 136 -1.92 6.47 14.98
N ASN A 137 -1.32 7.60 15.37
CA ASN A 137 -0.79 8.60 14.44
C ASN A 137 0.40 8.06 13.63
N VAL A 138 1.25 7.22 14.23
CA VAL A 138 2.40 6.61 13.54
C VAL A 138 1.93 5.69 12.43
N ALA A 139 0.91 4.87 12.66
CA ALA A 139 0.36 4.01 11.62
C ALA A 139 -0.22 4.81 10.45
N ALA A 140 -0.95 5.90 10.73
CA ALA A 140 -1.44 6.78 9.68
C ALA A 140 -0.29 7.43 8.88
N GLN A 141 0.78 7.88 9.56
CA GLN A 141 1.98 8.42 8.91
C GLN A 141 2.68 7.36 8.05
N THR A 142 2.75 6.11 8.50
CA THR A 142 3.28 5.00 7.72
C THR A 142 2.48 4.78 6.43
N LEU A 143 1.14 4.77 6.50
CA LEU A 143 0.30 4.66 5.30
C LEU A 143 0.45 5.87 4.37
N ASN A 144 0.62 7.07 4.92
CA ASN A 144 0.91 8.28 4.12
C ASN A 144 2.22 8.12 3.37
N ALA A 145 3.30 7.68 4.04
CA ALA A 145 4.59 7.45 3.42
C ALA A 145 4.53 6.41 2.31
N MET A 146 3.71 5.36 2.47
CA MET A 146 3.44 4.37 1.43
C MET A 146 2.74 5.00 0.22
N ALA A 147 1.74 5.87 0.44
CA ALA A 147 1.06 6.58 -0.64
C ALA A 147 1.98 7.61 -1.35
N VAL A 148 2.89 8.26 -0.62
CA VAL A 148 3.95 9.13 -1.16
C VAL A 148 4.86 8.33 -2.09
N ALA A 149 5.41 7.21 -1.61
CA ALA A 149 6.25 6.32 -2.42
C ALA A 149 5.51 5.82 -3.67
N GLY A 150 4.20 5.60 -3.55
CA GLY A 150 3.31 5.15 -4.62
C GLY A 150 2.95 6.21 -5.66
N GLY A 151 3.38 7.46 -5.47
CA GLY A 151 3.10 8.57 -6.37
C GLY A 151 1.64 9.02 -6.36
N THR A 152 0.90 8.74 -5.29
CA THR A 152 -0.54 9.04 -5.16
C THR A 152 -0.88 10.02 -4.05
N TYR A 153 0.03 10.29 -3.12
CA TYR A 153 -0.13 11.36 -2.13
C TYR A 153 0.59 12.63 -2.56
N SER A 154 -0.11 13.76 -2.55
CA SER A 154 0.46 15.10 -2.66
C SER A 154 -0.06 16.02 -1.54
N PRO A 155 0.81 16.64 -0.73
CA PRO A 155 0.39 17.59 0.31
C PRO A 155 -0.39 18.78 -0.26
N THR A 156 -0.11 19.17 -1.51
CA THR A 156 -0.77 20.30 -2.19
C THR A 156 -2.21 20.00 -2.61
N LEU A 157 -2.60 18.72 -2.65
CA LEU A 157 -3.95 18.28 -3.01
C LEU A 157 -4.75 17.76 -1.80
N ASN A 158 -4.13 17.71 -0.61
CA ASN A 158 -4.72 17.17 0.61
C ASN A 158 -5.46 15.83 0.39
N THR A 159 -4.82 14.90 -0.32
CA THR A 159 -5.35 13.57 -0.64
C THR A 159 -4.63 12.51 0.20
N PRO A 160 -4.87 12.41 1.52
CA PRO A 160 -4.32 11.32 2.33
C PRO A 160 -4.73 9.93 1.79
N PRO A 161 -4.05 8.85 2.18
CA PRO A 161 -4.60 7.50 2.04
C PRO A 161 -6.05 7.50 2.51
N ILE A 162 -6.91 6.84 1.76
CA ILE A 162 -8.33 6.73 2.13
C ILE A 162 -8.36 5.90 3.42
N ASN A 163 -8.65 6.54 4.55
CA ASN A 163 -8.81 5.85 5.81
C ASN A 163 -10.29 5.63 6.07
N VAL A 164 -10.76 4.40 5.85
CA VAL A 164 -12.13 4.01 6.17
C VAL A 164 -12.11 3.40 7.57
N GLY A 165 -11.97 4.25 8.58
CA GLY A 165 -12.15 3.84 9.98
C GLY A 165 -13.58 3.35 10.21
N TYR A 166 -13.76 2.31 11.03
CA TYR A 166 -15.08 1.90 11.55
C TYR A 166 -15.59 2.99 12.50
N GLY A 167 -16.16 4.06 11.94
CA GLY A 167 -16.72 5.19 12.67
C GLY A 167 -16.98 6.36 11.75
N THR A 168 -18.18 6.40 11.16
CA THR A 168 -18.85 7.55 10.48
C THR A 168 -18.01 8.50 9.62
N GLY A 169 -16.82 8.09 9.17
CA GLY A 169 -15.93 8.90 8.37
C GLY A 169 -16.55 9.17 7.01
N THR A 170 -17.08 10.37 6.83
CA THR A 170 -17.46 10.89 5.51
C THR A 170 -16.26 10.80 4.60
N LEU A 171 -16.37 10.03 3.51
CA LEU A 171 -15.49 10.15 2.36
C LEU A 171 -15.50 11.63 1.95
N PRO A 172 -14.35 12.34 1.90
CA PRO A 172 -14.32 13.70 1.39
C PRO A 172 -14.88 13.69 -0.04
N ALA A 173 -15.82 14.61 -0.31
CA ALA A 173 -16.39 14.76 -1.64
C ALA A 173 -15.25 15.05 -2.64
N GLY A 174 -15.01 14.12 -3.56
CA GLY A 174 -13.94 14.20 -4.57
C GLY A 174 -13.21 12.90 -4.87
N TYR A 175 -13.29 11.89 -4.00
CA TYR A 175 -12.51 10.64 -4.17
C TYR A 175 -13.00 9.68 -5.28
N LEU A 176 -14.20 9.88 -5.82
CA LEU A 176 -14.76 9.10 -6.94
C LEU A 176 -14.96 9.94 -8.21
N ALA A 177 -14.24 11.05 -8.37
CA ALA A 177 -14.15 11.70 -9.67
C ALA A 177 -13.22 10.87 -10.57
N ALA A 178 -13.73 9.73 -11.06
CA ALA A 178 -13.32 9.21 -12.34
C ALA A 178 -13.58 10.32 -13.35
N THR A 179 -12.54 11.05 -13.73
CA THR A 179 -12.64 11.97 -14.86
C THR A 179 -12.81 11.10 -16.09
N SER A 180 -14.04 11.10 -16.59
CA SER A 180 -14.48 10.64 -17.91
C SER A 180 -13.59 11.16 -19.04
#